data_AF-A0A940ELL0-F1
#
_entry.id   AF-A0A940ELL0-F1
#
_cell.length_a   1.000
_cell.length_b   1.000
_cell.length_c   1.000
_cell.angle_alpha   90.00
_cell.angle_beta   90.00
_cell.angle_gamma   90.00
#
_symmetry.space_group_name_H-M   'P 1'
#
loop_
_entity.id
_entity.type
_entity.pdbx_description
1 polymer ?
#
loop_
_entity_poly.entity_id
_entity_poly.type
_entity_poly.pdbx_seq_one_letter_code
_entity_poly.pdbx_strand_id
1 'polypeptide(L)'
;MNASEFYQLSNDLGKKYIEPLGFKSNTKGDWYYVGEDYMLAFVLQNHNSSQHFDTKYITLIFNSYIKTKDIAPMKPMKHADGPMKINPLKLKGYIESNFDDKEWHYINDGKGFSNSHCPIYYGGVKKKAFTSIFSKAVPNRVTVQEFITNRGVEIVSEKEAYKQFEKCFKSVAVYGFKWAEHLTFDEILRQLQKYGENWFVVNEWIEAYETNNKYKI
;
A
#
# COMPACT_ATOMS: atom_id res chain seq x y z
N MET A 1 3.05 12.26 17.43
CA MET A 1 2.16 12.58 16.31
C MET A 1 0.71 12.21 16.65
N ASN A 2 -0.26 13.06 16.32
CA ASN A 2 -1.70 12.80 16.31
C ASN A 2 -2.20 12.43 14.86
N ALA A 3 -3.42 11.89 14.67
CA ALA A 3 -3.85 11.42 13.34
C ALA A 3 -3.91 12.57 12.32
N SER A 4 -4.29 13.76 12.76
CA SER A 4 -4.27 14.98 11.94
C SER A 4 -2.85 15.36 11.55
N GLU A 5 -1.89 15.28 12.46
CA GLU A 5 -0.48 15.54 12.17
C GLU A 5 0.09 14.53 11.16
N PHE A 6 -0.37 13.27 11.19
CA PHE A 6 0.02 12.27 10.19
C PHE A 6 -0.50 12.61 8.78
N TYR A 7 -1.78 12.98 8.66
CA TYR A 7 -2.33 13.39 7.37
C TYR A 7 -1.77 14.74 6.89
N GLN A 8 -1.51 15.67 7.81
CA GLN A 8 -0.82 16.92 7.49
C GLN A 8 0.59 16.66 6.97
N LEU A 9 1.33 15.76 7.64
CA LEU A 9 2.66 15.36 7.19
C LEU A 9 2.63 14.69 5.82
N SER A 10 1.65 13.81 5.56
CA SER A 10 1.43 13.25 4.22
C SER A 10 1.23 14.35 3.18
N ASN A 11 0.41 15.35 3.50
CA ASN A 11 0.13 16.46 2.60
C ASN A 11 1.39 17.28 2.30
N ASP A 12 2.16 17.62 3.34
CA ASP A 12 3.38 18.44 3.21
C ASP A 12 4.47 17.70 2.43
N LEU A 13 4.70 16.43 2.74
CA LEU A 13 5.66 15.59 2.02
C LEU A 13 5.20 15.33 0.58
N GLY A 14 3.90 15.10 0.37
CA GLY A 14 3.36 14.84 -0.95
C GLY A 14 3.50 16.03 -1.89
N LYS A 15 3.13 17.23 -1.42
CA LYS A 15 3.36 18.50 -2.12
C LYS A 15 4.84 18.71 -2.46
N LYS A 16 5.73 18.32 -1.55
CA LYS A 16 7.16 18.50 -1.74
C LYS A 16 7.76 17.53 -2.75
N TYR A 17 7.38 16.26 -2.73
CA TYR A 17 8.11 15.20 -3.42
C TYR A 17 7.39 14.59 -4.63
N ILE A 18 6.07 14.46 -4.61
CA ILE A 18 5.34 13.72 -5.66
C ILE A 18 4.30 14.56 -6.40
N GLU A 19 3.78 15.65 -5.82
CA GLU A 19 2.94 16.61 -6.53
C GLU A 19 3.64 17.22 -7.77
N PRO A 20 4.95 17.57 -7.72
CA PRO A 20 5.66 18.03 -8.92
C PRO A 20 5.75 16.99 -10.04
N LEU A 21 5.53 15.71 -9.71
CA LEU A 21 5.50 14.60 -10.66
C LEU A 21 4.09 14.33 -11.22
N GLY A 22 3.10 15.15 -10.86
CA GLY A 22 1.73 15.04 -11.33
C GLY A 22 0.79 14.25 -10.42
N PHE A 23 1.24 13.83 -9.23
CA PHE A 23 0.33 13.23 -8.25
C PHE A 23 -0.64 14.28 -7.68
N LYS A 24 -1.89 13.86 -7.43
CA LYS A 24 -2.94 14.67 -6.82
C LYS A 24 -3.46 14.00 -5.55
N SER A 25 -3.64 14.78 -4.50
CA SER A 25 -4.19 14.30 -3.23
C SER A 25 -5.73 14.23 -3.26
N ASN A 26 -6.32 13.23 -2.61
CA ASN A 26 -7.75 13.16 -2.33
C ASN A 26 -8.08 13.71 -0.91
N THR A 27 -9.36 13.79 -0.57
CA THR A 27 -9.81 14.25 0.77
C THR A 27 -9.44 13.31 1.93
N LYS A 28 -8.97 12.10 1.63
CA LYS A 28 -8.50 11.10 2.62
C LYS A 28 -6.98 11.16 2.84
N GLY A 29 -6.26 11.99 2.08
CA GLY A 29 -4.80 12.14 2.15
C GLY A 29 -4.01 11.12 1.31
N ASP A 30 -4.70 10.32 0.49
CA ASP A 30 -4.06 9.44 -0.50
C ASP A 30 -3.66 10.24 -1.73
N TRP A 31 -2.60 9.81 -2.41
CA TRP A 31 -2.05 10.49 -3.58
C TRP A 31 -2.15 9.63 -4.83
N TYR A 32 -2.62 10.21 -5.93
CA TYR A 32 -2.85 9.49 -7.18
C TYR A 32 -2.16 10.16 -8.36
N TYR A 33 -1.46 9.37 -9.16
CA TYR A 33 -1.02 9.75 -10.49
C TYR A 33 -1.87 8.99 -11.50
N VAL A 34 -2.44 9.69 -12.48
CA VAL A 34 -3.24 9.10 -13.56
C VAL A 34 -2.52 9.41 -14.88
N GLY A 35 -1.83 8.41 -15.42
CA GLY A 35 -1.20 8.45 -16.74
C GLY A 35 -2.16 8.02 -17.84
N GLU A 36 -1.60 7.76 -19.02
CA GLU A 36 -2.35 7.24 -20.17
C GLU A 36 -2.68 5.75 -20.01
N ASP A 37 -1.71 4.95 -19.57
CA ASP A 37 -1.81 3.48 -19.51
C ASP A 37 -2.02 2.92 -18.09
N TYR A 38 -1.73 3.72 -17.07
CA TYR A 38 -1.79 3.27 -15.68
C TYR A 38 -2.12 4.38 -14.70
N MET A 39 -2.54 3.97 -13.51
CA MET A 39 -2.68 4.81 -12.32
C MET A 39 -1.77 4.26 -11.23
N LEU A 40 -1.05 5.17 -10.57
CA LEU A 40 -0.38 4.87 -9.30
C LEU A 40 -1.18 5.49 -8.16
N ALA A 41 -1.41 4.72 -7.11
CA ALA A 41 -2.02 5.19 -5.88
C ALA A 41 -1.06 4.98 -4.72
N PHE A 42 -0.62 6.06 -4.09
CA PHE A 42 0.11 6.04 -2.84
C PHE A 42 -0.89 6.22 -1.71
N VAL A 43 -1.28 5.10 -1.10
CA VAL A 43 -2.44 5.00 -0.20
C VAL A 43 -1.99 4.90 1.25
N LEU A 44 -2.70 5.64 2.10
CA LEU A 44 -2.58 5.61 3.55
C LEU A 44 -3.68 4.70 4.13
N GLN A 45 -3.33 3.45 4.37
CA GLN A 45 -4.28 2.47 4.87
C GLN A 45 -4.32 2.45 6.41
N ASN A 46 -5.53 2.29 6.95
CA ASN A 46 -5.76 2.03 8.36
C ASN A 46 -6.02 0.54 8.53
N HIS A 47 -5.28 -0.13 9.41
CA HIS A 47 -5.71 -1.44 9.84
C HIS A 47 -6.77 -1.28 10.93
N ASN A 48 -8.02 -1.59 10.61
CA ASN A 48 -9.11 -1.68 11.57
C ASN A 48 -8.87 -2.85 12.52
N SER A 49 -8.03 -2.72 13.54
CA SER A 49 -8.02 -3.73 14.60
C SER A 49 -7.49 -3.21 15.93
N SER A 50 -8.19 -2.32 16.58
CA SER A 50 -8.64 -2.53 17.97
C SER A 50 -9.32 -1.26 18.39
N GLN A 51 -10.18 -1.35 19.40
CA GLN A 51 -10.77 -0.16 20.01
C GLN A 51 -9.72 0.76 20.66
N HIS A 52 -8.41 0.47 20.57
CA HIS A 52 -7.35 1.09 21.36
C HIS A 52 -6.16 1.64 20.53
N PHE A 53 -5.94 1.19 19.28
CA PHE A 53 -4.82 1.63 18.43
C PHE A 53 -5.20 1.66 16.94
N ASP A 54 -4.67 2.67 16.24
CA ASP A 54 -4.76 2.79 14.78
C ASP A 54 -3.34 2.65 14.19
N THR A 55 -3.00 1.46 13.68
CA THR A 55 -1.76 1.28 12.90
C THR A 55 -1.98 1.80 11.49
N LYS A 56 -1.08 2.68 11.03
CA LYS A 56 -1.07 3.20 9.67
C LYS A 56 -0.12 2.37 8.80
N TYR A 57 -0.54 2.13 7.57
CA TYR A 57 0.26 1.46 6.56
C TYR A 57 0.32 2.32 5.33
N ILE A 58 1.45 2.23 4.64
CA ILE A 58 1.69 2.93 3.40
C ILE A 58 1.98 1.92 2.32
N THR A 59 1.30 2.08 1.20
CA THR A 59 1.47 1.21 0.04
C THR A 59 1.47 2.06 -1.22
N LEU A 60 2.35 1.71 -2.16
CA LEU A 60 2.21 2.12 -3.55
C LEU A 60 1.48 1.01 -4.30
N ILE A 61 0.38 1.35 -4.95
CA ILE A 61 -0.47 0.43 -5.70
C ILE A 61 -0.41 0.82 -7.17
N PHE A 62 -0.14 -0.16 -8.01
CA PHE A 62 -0.31 -0.05 -9.44
C PHE A 62 -1.71 -0.50 -9.83
N ASN A 63 -2.38 0.32 -10.64
CA ASN A 63 -3.66 0.01 -11.25
C ASN A 63 -3.54 0.21 -12.77
N SER A 64 -3.90 -0.80 -13.55
CA SER A 64 -4.07 -0.65 -15.00
C SER A 64 -5.33 0.16 -15.26
N TYR A 65 -5.18 1.46 -15.49
CA TYR A 65 -6.28 2.30 -15.94
C TYR A 65 -6.23 2.34 -17.47
N ILE A 66 -6.90 1.38 -18.11
CA ILE A 66 -7.17 1.47 -19.55
C ILE A 66 -8.18 2.60 -19.73
N LYS A 67 -7.70 3.75 -20.20
CA LYS A 67 -8.54 4.90 -20.54
C LYS A 67 -8.99 4.80 -22.00
N THR A 68 -9.81 3.80 -22.34
CA THR A 68 -10.51 3.81 -23.63
C THR A 68 -11.94 4.26 -23.42
N LYS A 69 -12.40 5.21 -24.25
CA LYS A 69 -13.75 5.80 -24.18
C LYS A 69 -14.88 4.76 -24.31
N ASP A 70 -14.56 3.56 -24.80
CA ASP A 70 -15.50 2.50 -25.15
C ASP A 70 -15.37 1.22 -24.30
N ILE A 71 -14.42 1.17 -23.37
CA ILE A 71 -14.31 0.05 -22.41
C ILE A 71 -14.49 0.66 -21.03
N ALA A 72 -15.52 0.19 -20.31
CA ALA A 72 -15.72 0.59 -18.93
C ALA A 72 -14.39 0.39 -18.18
N PRO A 73 -13.96 1.36 -17.32
CA PRO A 73 -12.73 1.19 -16.56
C PRO A 73 -12.77 -0.18 -15.89
N MET A 74 -11.64 -0.91 -15.86
CA MET A 74 -11.51 -2.10 -15.03
C MET A 74 -11.83 -1.66 -13.60
N LYS A 75 -13.10 -1.79 -13.21
CA LYS A 75 -13.54 -1.48 -11.87
C LYS A 75 -12.89 -2.57 -11.04
N PRO A 76 -12.07 -2.25 -10.02
CA PRO A 76 -11.78 -3.24 -9.02
C PRO A 76 -13.11 -3.84 -8.56
N MET A 77 -13.19 -5.17 -8.55
CA MET A 77 -14.22 -5.83 -7.77
C MET A 77 -14.13 -5.29 -6.34
N LYS A 78 -15.29 -5.21 -5.67
CA LYS A 78 -15.57 -4.56 -4.38
C LYS A 78 -14.56 -4.75 -3.23
N HIS A 79 -13.52 -5.58 -3.42
CA HIS A 79 -12.62 -6.13 -2.42
C HIS A 79 -11.11 -6.03 -2.73
N ALA A 80 -10.66 -5.50 -3.87
CA ALA A 80 -9.21 -5.46 -4.21
C ALA A 80 -8.71 -4.05 -4.56
N ASP A 81 -7.66 -3.57 -3.87
CA ASP A 81 -7.12 -2.21 -4.06
C ASP A 81 -6.24 -2.03 -5.33
N GLY A 82 -6.04 -3.08 -6.14
CA GLY A 82 -5.25 -3.09 -7.39
C GLY A 82 -4.47 -4.40 -7.60
N PRO A 83 -4.02 -4.72 -8.83
CA PRO A 83 -3.36 -5.99 -9.15
C PRO A 83 -1.95 -6.13 -8.54
N MET A 84 -1.25 -5.02 -8.31
CA MET A 84 0.12 -5.03 -7.78
C MET A 84 0.29 -3.98 -6.69
N LYS A 85 0.96 -4.36 -5.61
CA LYS A 85 1.22 -3.52 -4.43
C LYS A 85 2.65 -3.68 -3.97
N ILE A 86 3.30 -2.59 -3.61
CA ILE A 86 4.65 -2.61 -3.07
C ILE A 86 4.77 -1.70 -1.85
N ASN A 87 5.51 -2.20 -0.85
CA ASN A 87 6.07 -1.40 0.21
C ASN A 87 7.04 -0.37 -0.42
N PRO A 88 6.78 0.95 -0.30
CA PRO A 88 7.61 1.97 -0.93
C PRO A 88 9.10 1.90 -0.58
N LEU A 89 9.46 1.38 0.60
CA LEU A 89 10.84 1.24 1.02
C LEU A 89 11.59 0.12 0.29
N LYS A 90 10.88 -0.79 -0.38
CA LYS A 90 11.47 -1.88 -1.20
C LYS A 90 11.78 -1.48 -2.63
N LEU A 91 11.17 -0.41 -3.14
CA LEU A 91 11.32 0.04 -4.54
C LEU A 91 12.78 0.16 -4.96
N LYS A 92 13.61 0.82 -4.14
CA LYS A 92 15.04 1.00 -4.42
C LYS A 92 15.75 -0.35 -4.60
N GLY A 93 15.63 -1.23 -3.60
CA GLY A 93 16.30 -2.54 -3.62
C GLY A 93 15.87 -3.40 -4.79
N TYR A 94 14.55 -3.43 -5.09
CA TYR A 94 14.01 -4.18 -6.21
C TYR A 94 14.48 -3.66 -7.58
N ILE A 95 14.58 -2.34 -7.76
CA ILE A 95 15.07 -1.76 -9.02
C ILE A 95 16.59 -1.93 -9.15
N GLU A 96 17.34 -1.73 -8.07
CA GLU A 96 18.80 -1.89 -8.08
C GLU A 96 19.24 -3.36 -8.23
N SER A 97 18.39 -4.31 -7.84
CA SER A 97 18.59 -5.74 -8.11
C SER A 97 18.22 -6.15 -9.54
N ASN A 98 17.83 -5.20 -10.39
CA ASN A 98 17.30 -5.46 -11.73
C ASN A 98 16.07 -6.37 -11.70
N PHE A 99 15.13 -6.04 -10.81
CA PHE A 99 13.84 -6.70 -10.66
C PHE A 99 13.91 -8.17 -10.21
N ASP A 100 14.85 -8.50 -9.31
CA ASP A 100 14.96 -9.85 -8.73
C ASP A 100 13.74 -10.16 -7.81
N ASP A 101 12.99 -11.21 -8.14
CA ASP A 101 11.83 -11.71 -7.40
C ASP A 101 12.15 -12.02 -5.90
N LYS A 102 13.44 -12.21 -5.55
CA LYS A 102 13.87 -12.38 -4.16
C LYS A 102 13.74 -11.11 -3.32
N GLU A 103 13.87 -9.93 -3.93
CA GLU A 103 13.75 -8.64 -3.24
C GLU A 103 12.28 -8.25 -3.06
N TRP A 104 11.48 -8.50 -4.10
CA TRP A 104 10.04 -8.32 -4.09
C TRP A 104 9.35 -9.23 -5.12
N HIS A 105 8.19 -9.76 -4.74
CA HIS A 105 7.25 -10.44 -5.61
C HIS A 105 5.84 -10.20 -5.09
N TYR A 106 4.84 -10.46 -5.93
CA TYR A 106 3.43 -10.39 -5.52
C TYR A 106 3.17 -11.26 -4.30
N ILE A 107 2.54 -10.70 -3.27
CA ILE A 107 2.03 -11.44 -2.11
C ILE A 107 0.54 -11.15 -1.99
N ASN A 108 -0.27 -12.20 -1.93
CA ASN A 108 -1.70 -12.07 -1.65
C ASN A 108 -1.90 -11.45 -0.25
N ASP A 109 -2.94 -10.64 -0.08
CA ASP A 109 -3.19 -9.88 1.17
C ASP A 109 -3.39 -10.80 2.40
N GLY A 110 -3.54 -12.12 2.22
CA GLY A 110 -3.65 -13.11 3.30
C GLY A 110 -2.32 -13.60 3.88
N LYS A 111 -1.17 -13.38 3.21
CA LYS A 111 0.11 -14.05 3.54
C LYS A 111 1.25 -13.17 4.04
N GLY A 112 1.06 -11.87 4.20
CA GLY A 112 2.02 -11.05 4.94
C GLY A 112 2.12 -9.61 4.50
N PHE A 113 2.49 -8.75 5.45
CA PHE A 113 2.48 -7.30 5.27
C PHE A 113 3.75 -6.75 4.60
N SER A 114 4.91 -7.45 4.68
CA SER A 114 6.22 -6.83 4.43
C SER A 114 6.49 -6.44 2.97
N ASN A 115 5.98 -7.18 1.98
CA ASN A 115 6.18 -6.88 0.55
C ASN A 115 5.21 -5.83 0.03
N SER A 116 3.97 -5.83 0.52
CA SER A 116 2.89 -5.00 -0.01
C SER A 116 2.67 -3.72 0.81
N HIS A 117 3.06 -3.70 2.09
CA HIS A 117 2.76 -2.62 3.03
C HIS A 117 3.99 -2.22 3.84
N CYS A 118 4.21 -0.91 3.97
CA CYS A 118 5.11 -0.35 4.96
C CYS A 118 4.32 -0.03 6.22
N PRO A 119 4.46 -0.79 7.32
CA PRO A 119 3.89 -0.37 8.60
C PRO A 119 4.62 0.90 9.04
N ILE A 120 3.90 2.02 9.10
CA ILE A 120 4.41 3.22 9.77
C ILE A 120 3.67 3.33 11.07
N TYR A 121 4.36 2.96 12.15
CA TYR A 121 3.78 3.09 13.47
C TYR A 121 3.52 4.56 13.76
N TYR A 122 2.30 4.80 14.19
CA TYR A 122 1.82 6.09 14.58
C TYR A 122 1.09 5.87 15.91
N GLY A 123 1.52 6.60 16.95
CA GLY A 123 0.96 6.50 18.29
C GLY A 123 -0.54 6.82 18.26
N GLY A 124 -1.36 5.80 18.46
CA GLY A 124 -2.82 5.91 18.41
C GLY A 124 -3.37 6.94 19.39
N VAL A 125 -4.52 7.51 19.06
CA VAL A 125 -5.37 8.20 20.04
C VAL A 125 -5.49 7.27 21.25
N LYS A 126 -5.26 7.76 22.48
CA LYS A 126 -5.65 7.02 23.70
C LYS A 126 -7.16 6.75 23.64
N LYS A 127 -7.61 5.73 22.91
CA LYS A 127 -9.01 5.31 22.89
C LYS A 127 -9.25 4.48 24.14
N LYS A 128 -9.60 5.20 25.22
CA LYS A 128 -9.76 4.73 26.60
C LYS A 128 -8.56 3.96 27.16
N ALA A 129 -8.35 4.05 28.47
CA ALA A 129 -7.42 3.15 29.13
C ALA A 129 -7.84 1.70 28.86
N PHE A 130 -6.86 0.78 28.83
CA PHE A 130 -7.08 -0.68 28.78
C PHE A 130 -8.05 -1.21 29.86
N THR A 131 -8.42 -0.36 30.82
CA THR A 131 -9.29 -0.63 31.96
C THR A 131 -10.76 -0.21 31.76
N SER A 132 -11.19 0.09 30.52
CA SER A 132 -12.61 0.41 30.27
C SER A 132 -13.49 -0.80 30.59
N ILE A 133 -14.38 -0.65 31.57
CA ILE A 133 -15.35 -1.64 32.07
C ILE A 133 -16.27 -2.21 30.94
N PHE A 134 -16.23 -1.61 29.75
CA PHE A 134 -17.01 -1.99 28.56
C PHE A 134 -16.21 -2.71 27.46
N SER A 135 -14.90 -2.89 27.58
CA SER A 135 -14.12 -3.65 26.58
C SER A 135 -14.19 -5.14 26.90
N LYS A 136 -14.96 -5.89 26.10
CA LYS A 136 -14.98 -7.36 26.15
C LYS A 136 -13.57 -7.90 25.86
N ALA A 137 -12.97 -8.51 26.88
CA ALA A 137 -11.85 -9.45 26.84
C ALA A 137 -10.66 -9.07 25.93
N VAL A 138 -9.88 -8.07 26.33
CA VAL A 138 -8.44 -8.07 26.01
C VAL A 138 -7.74 -8.77 27.17
N PRO A 139 -6.84 -9.75 26.95
CA PRO A 139 -6.11 -10.38 28.03
C PRO A 139 -5.38 -9.31 28.84
N ASN A 140 -5.59 -9.28 30.16
CA ASN A 140 -5.04 -8.34 31.14
C ASN A 140 -3.49 -8.32 31.24
N ARG A 141 -2.75 -8.79 30.23
CA ARG A 141 -1.31 -9.07 30.33
C ARG A 141 -0.46 -8.66 29.12
N VAL A 142 -1.04 -8.14 28.04
CA VAL A 142 -0.25 -7.73 26.86
C VAL A 142 -0.02 -6.23 26.92
N THR A 143 1.24 -5.81 27.04
CA THR A 143 1.62 -4.40 26.97
C THR A 143 1.26 -3.82 25.59
N VAL A 144 1.09 -2.49 25.51
CA VAL A 144 0.97 -1.77 24.22
C VAL A 144 2.06 -2.21 23.26
N GLN A 145 3.27 -2.38 23.80
CA GLN A 145 4.44 -2.75 23.04
C GLN A 145 4.34 -4.15 22.45
N GLU A 146 4.02 -5.16 23.26
CA GLU A 146 3.81 -6.52 22.77
C GLU A 146 2.65 -6.60 21.77
N PHE A 147 1.57 -5.85 21.98
CA PHE A 147 0.43 -5.80 21.07
C PHE A 147 0.81 -5.24 19.69
N ILE A 148 1.64 -4.20 19.65
CA ILE A 148 2.15 -3.59 18.41
C ILE A 148 3.13 -4.53 17.70
N THR A 149 4.11 -5.07 18.44
CA THR A 149 5.14 -5.96 17.88
C THR A 149 4.54 -7.24 17.30
N ASN A 150 3.50 -7.81 17.93
CA ASN A 150 2.80 -8.99 17.42
C ASN A 150 2.11 -8.77 16.05
N ARG A 151 2.07 -7.54 15.54
CA ARG A 151 1.53 -7.20 14.22
C ARG A 151 2.60 -6.89 13.18
N GLY A 152 3.86 -7.21 13.49
CA GLY A 152 4.99 -6.92 12.62
C GLY A 152 5.31 -5.42 12.53
N VAL A 153 4.86 -4.63 13.52
CA VAL A 153 5.12 -3.19 13.59
C VAL A 153 6.22 -2.95 14.59
N GLU A 154 7.31 -2.32 14.15
CA GLU A 154 8.37 -1.89 15.06
C GLU A 154 7.97 -0.59 15.77
N ILE A 155 8.22 -0.52 17.07
CA ILE A 155 7.99 0.70 17.85
C ILE A 155 9.18 1.61 17.67
N VAL A 156 8.96 2.68 16.92
CA VAL A 156 9.99 3.67 16.62
C VAL A 156 9.64 5.03 17.25
N SER A 157 10.66 5.86 17.45
CA SER A 157 10.44 7.25 17.88
C SER A 157 9.68 8.04 16.81
N GLU A 158 9.00 9.11 17.20
CA GLU A 158 8.32 10.02 16.25
C GLU A 158 9.26 10.60 15.20
N LYS A 159 10.50 10.94 15.59
CA LYS A 159 11.54 11.39 14.67
C LYS A 159 11.87 10.32 13.62
N GLU A 160 11.89 9.06 14.01
CA GLU A 160 12.16 7.96 13.09
C GLU A 160 10.95 7.66 12.19
N ALA A 161 9.72 7.73 12.74
CA ALA A 161 8.50 7.63 11.94
C ALA A 161 8.45 8.72 10.84
N TYR A 162 8.79 9.97 11.18
CA TYR A 162 8.93 11.06 10.19
C TYR A 162 9.93 10.70 9.09
N LYS A 163 11.13 10.22 9.45
CA LYS A 163 12.15 9.85 8.47
C LYS A 163 11.70 8.70 7.58
N GLN A 164 11.03 7.69 8.13
CA GLN A 164 10.51 6.57 7.35
C GLN A 164 9.43 7.05 6.37
N PHE A 165 8.54 7.93 6.81
CA PHE A 165 7.50 8.48 5.96
C PHE A 165 8.09 9.34 4.83
N GLU A 166 9.05 10.22 5.15
CA GLU A 166 9.77 11.00 4.16
C GLU A 166 10.52 10.09 3.16
N LYS A 167 11.16 9.03 3.64
CA LYS A 167 11.81 8.02 2.78
C LYS A 167 10.81 7.36 1.84
N CYS A 168 9.59 7.06 2.27
CA CYS A 168 8.55 6.50 1.41
C CYS A 168 8.24 7.46 0.25
N PHE A 169 7.97 8.74 0.52
CA PHE A 169 7.70 9.72 -0.53
C PHE A 169 8.88 9.91 -1.49
N LYS A 170 10.10 10.04 -0.95
CA LYS A 170 11.32 10.12 -1.79
C LYS A 170 11.50 8.88 -2.66
N SER A 171 11.23 7.69 -2.09
CA SER A 171 11.33 6.43 -2.82
C SER A 171 10.33 6.40 -3.97
N VAL A 172 9.05 6.73 -3.73
CA VAL A 172 8.04 6.83 -4.78
C VAL A 172 8.44 7.87 -5.84
N ALA A 173 8.93 9.03 -5.42
CA ALA A 173 9.34 10.09 -6.34
C ALA A 173 10.48 9.66 -7.29
N VAL A 174 11.44 8.87 -6.79
CA VAL A 174 12.62 8.47 -7.57
C VAL A 174 12.37 7.18 -8.37
N TYR A 175 11.57 6.26 -7.82
CA TYR A 175 11.50 4.88 -8.28
C TYR A 175 10.09 4.44 -8.70
N GLY A 176 9.04 5.18 -8.34
CA GLY A 176 7.64 4.78 -8.55
C GLY A 176 7.29 4.55 -10.02
N PHE A 177 7.71 5.46 -10.91
CA PHE A 177 7.45 5.30 -12.35
C PHE A 177 8.26 4.18 -12.98
N LYS A 178 9.53 3.98 -12.58
CA LYS A 178 10.34 2.86 -13.06
C LYS A 178 9.73 1.51 -12.70
N TRP A 179 9.16 1.40 -11.49
CA TRP A 179 8.42 0.22 -11.09
C TRP A 179 7.15 0.05 -11.93
N ALA A 180 6.38 1.12 -12.15
CA ALA A 180 5.19 1.07 -13.00
C ALA A 180 5.49 0.66 -14.45
N GLU A 181 6.58 1.16 -15.04
CA GLU A 181 7.04 0.81 -16.39
C GLU A 181 7.43 -0.67 -16.51
N HIS A 182 7.96 -1.26 -15.43
CA HIS A 182 8.28 -2.69 -15.41
C HIS A 182 7.02 -3.58 -15.34
N LEU A 183 5.93 -3.06 -14.76
CA LEU A 183 4.65 -3.76 -14.63
C LEU A 183 3.86 -3.77 -15.94
N THR A 184 4.46 -4.40 -16.96
CA THR A 184 3.79 -4.73 -18.21
C THR A 184 2.67 -5.74 -17.97
N PHE A 185 1.78 -5.88 -18.94
CA PHE A 185 0.72 -6.90 -18.92
C PHE A 185 1.29 -8.31 -18.61
N ASP A 186 2.34 -8.71 -19.34
CA ASP A 186 2.94 -10.04 -19.21
C ASP A 186 3.61 -10.23 -17.84
N GLU A 187 4.27 -9.19 -17.33
CA GLU A 187 4.89 -9.24 -16.01
C GLU A 187 3.85 -9.36 -14.89
N ILE A 188 2.75 -8.61 -14.99
CA ILE A 188 1.67 -8.68 -14.01
C ILE A 188 1.08 -10.10 -14.00
N LEU A 189 0.78 -10.65 -15.18
CA LEU A 189 0.25 -12.00 -15.31
C LEU A 189 1.23 -13.05 -14.76
N ARG A 190 2.54 -12.92 -15.06
CA ARG A 190 3.59 -13.79 -14.54
C ARG A 190 3.63 -13.77 -13.01
N GLN A 191 3.61 -12.59 -12.39
CA GLN A 191 3.62 -12.45 -10.93
C GLN A 191 2.39 -13.09 -10.29
N LEU A 192 1.19 -12.84 -10.83
CA LEU A 192 -0.06 -13.41 -10.31
C LEU A 192 -0.09 -14.93 -10.43
N GLN A 193 0.26 -15.48 -11.60
CA GLN A 193 0.27 -16.93 -11.84
C GLN A 193 1.35 -17.65 -11.01
N LYS A 194 2.54 -17.05 -10.85
CA LYS A 194 3.67 -17.67 -10.15
C LYS A 194 3.55 -17.57 -8.62
N TYR A 195 3.07 -16.43 -8.10
CA TYR A 195 3.11 -16.13 -6.67
C TYR A 195 1.74 -15.91 -6.03
N GLY A 196 0.68 -15.75 -6.81
CA GLY A 196 -0.63 -15.41 -6.26
C GLY A 196 -1.36 -16.55 -5.56
N GLU A 197 -0.95 -17.80 -5.82
CA GLU A 197 -1.59 -19.01 -5.32
C GLU A 197 -3.05 -19.13 -5.77
N ASN A 198 -3.73 -20.23 -5.41
CA ASN A 198 -5.15 -20.42 -5.73
C ASN A 198 -6.05 -19.60 -4.80
N TRP A 199 -5.98 -18.27 -4.91
CA TRP A 199 -6.80 -17.34 -4.16
C TRP A 199 -7.83 -16.69 -5.09
N PHE A 200 -9.09 -16.58 -4.65
CA PHE A 200 -10.18 -16.15 -5.53
C PHE A 200 -9.93 -14.77 -6.17
N VAL A 201 -9.41 -13.80 -5.40
CA VAL A 201 -9.08 -12.45 -5.91
C VAL A 201 -7.97 -12.50 -6.96
N VAL A 202 -6.99 -13.41 -6.80
CA VAL A 202 -5.89 -13.58 -7.76
C VAL A 202 -6.44 -14.16 -9.05
N ASN A 203 -7.29 -15.18 -8.96
CA ASN A 203 -7.92 -15.80 -10.13
C ASN A 203 -8.77 -14.79 -10.91
N GLU A 204 -9.50 -13.91 -10.22
CA GLU A 204 -10.24 -12.81 -10.86
C GLU A 204 -9.32 -11.84 -11.61
N TRP A 205 -8.16 -11.48 -11.04
CA TRP A 205 -7.18 -10.65 -11.74
C TRP A 205 -6.57 -11.38 -12.95
N ILE A 206 -6.20 -12.65 -12.80
CA ILE A 206 -5.68 -13.47 -13.90
C ILE A 206 -6.71 -13.50 -15.04
N GLU A 207 -7.97 -13.83 -14.74
CA GLU A 207 -9.05 -13.85 -15.72
C GLU A 207 -9.22 -12.48 -16.39
N ALA A 208 -9.22 -11.40 -15.61
CA ALA A 208 -9.40 -10.05 -16.14
C ALA A 208 -8.26 -9.63 -17.08
N TYR A 209 -7.02 -10.04 -16.79
CA TYR A 209 -5.88 -9.81 -17.68
C TYR A 209 -5.98 -10.70 -18.93
N GLU A 210 -6.19 -12.01 -18.77
CA GLU A 210 -6.29 -12.95 -19.89
C GLU A 210 -7.46 -12.62 -20.86
N THR A 211 -8.60 -12.18 -20.33
CA THR A 211 -9.81 -11.86 -21.12
C THR A 211 -9.76 -10.48 -21.78
N ASN A 212 -9.20 -9.45 -21.14
CA ASN A 212 -9.02 -8.15 -21.77
C ASN A 212 -8.01 -8.17 -22.92
N ASN A 213 -7.18 -9.22 -23.02
CA ASN A 213 -6.32 -9.44 -24.19
C ASN A 213 -7.10 -9.94 -25.43
N LYS A 214 -8.36 -10.37 -25.29
CA LYS A 214 -9.23 -10.78 -26.42
C LYS A 214 -9.86 -9.61 -27.18
N TYR A 215 -9.77 -8.38 -26.68
CA TYR A 215 -10.37 -7.19 -27.32
C TYR A 215 -9.34 -6.22 -27.92
N LYS A 216 -8.15 -6.71 -28.29
CA LYS A 216 -7.33 -6.03 -29.29
C LYS A 216 -8.09 -6.06 -30.63
N ILE A 217 -8.90 -5.03 -30.87
CA ILE A 217 -9.33 -4.62 -32.21
C ILE A 217 -8.25 -3.69 -32.77
#